data_AF-A0A424FMQ6-F1
#
_entry.id   AF-A0A424FMQ6-F1
#
_cell.length_a   1.000
_cell.length_b   1.000
_cell.length_c   1.000
_cell.angle_alpha   90.00
_cell.angle_beta   90.00
_cell.angle_gamma   90.00
#
_symmetry.space_group_name_H-M   'P 1'
#
loop_
_entity.id
_entity.type
_entity.pdbx_description
1 polymer ?
#
loop_
_entity_poly.entity_id
_entity_poly.type
_entity_poly.pdbx_seq_one_letter_code
_entity_poly.pdbx_strand_id
1 'polypeptide(L)'
;GFDILTILTSEGLQTFENLFGKKITSLFITPPSIKELKRRRHQRDNWKALTQEDDIYGMKRAYDFKITNDHLGIACQQICRIRKMLMEGKHD
;
A
#
# COMPACT_ATOMS: atom_id res chain seq x y z
N GLY A 1 -0.86 -21.33 7.70
CA GLY A 1 0.28 -20.70 6.99
C GLY A 1 0.58 -19.36 7.62
N PHE A 2 1.76 -18.79 7.36
CA PHE A 2 2.13 -17.44 7.81
C PHE A 2 2.03 -16.47 6.63
N ASP A 3 1.55 -15.26 6.90
CA ASP A 3 1.52 -14.16 5.91
C ASP A 3 2.87 -13.46 5.91
N ILE A 4 3.38 -13.13 4.72
CA ILE A 4 4.60 -12.34 4.55
C ILE A 4 4.20 -10.92 4.16
N LEU A 5 4.59 -9.95 4.98
CA LEU A 5 4.41 -8.53 4.66
C LEU A 5 5.71 -7.97 4.08
N THR A 6 5.64 -7.45 2.86
CA THR A 6 6.78 -6.83 2.18
C THR A 6 6.40 -5.41 1.75
N ILE A 7 7.29 -4.45 2.00
CA ILE A 7 7.15 -3.07 1.51
C ILE A 7 7.98 -2.96 0.24
N LEU A 8 7.31 -2.66 -0.87
CA LEU A 8 7.90 -2.67 -2.21
C LEU A 8 7.70 -1.33 -2.91
N THR A 9 8.63 -1.00 -3.81
CA THR A 9 8.36 -0.03 -4.88
C THR A 9 7.43 -0.65 -5.91
N SER A 10 6.87 0.16 -6.82
CA SER A 10 6.05 -0.36 -7.93
C SER A 10 6.81 -1.39 -8.78
N GLU A 11 8.09 -1.14 -9.08
CA GLU A 11 8.98 -2.07 -9.79
C GLU A 11 9.25 -3.36 -8.99
N GLY A 12 9.42 -3.23 -7.66
CA GLY A 12 9.58 -4.37 -6.76
C GLY A 12 8.34 -5.27 -6.76
N LEU A 13 7.14 -4.68 -6.74
CA LEU A 13 5.88 -5.42 -6.83
C LEU A 13 5.74 -6.14 -8.17
N GLN A 14 6.05 -5.49 -9.29
CA GLN A 14 6.05 -6.13 -10.61
C GLN A 14 6.97 -7.36 -10.65
N THR A 15 8.17 -7.24 -10.06
CA THR A 15 9.11 -8.36 -9.95
C THR A 15 8.51 -9.50 -9.13
N PHE A 16 7.89 -9.19 -8.01
CA PHE A 16 7.24 -10.15 -7.14
C PHE A 16 6.08 -10.89 -7.83
N GLU A 17 5.23 -10.18 -8.57
CA GLU A 17 4.15 -10.79 -9.35
C GLU A 17 4.66 -11.73 -10.44
N ASN A 18 5.78 -11.40 -11.07
CA ASN A 18 6.40 -12.30 -12.05
C ASN A 18 6.92 -13.59 -11.41
N LEU A 19 7.40 -13.53 -10.15
CA LEU A 19 7.94 -14.68 -9.42
C LEU A 19 6.86 -15.54 -8.77
N PHE A 20 5.84 -14.93 -8.17
CA PHE A 20 4.86 -15.61 -7.32
C PHE A 20 3.44 -15.63 -7.92
N GLY A 21 3.23 -14.96 -9.05
CA GLY A 21 1.95 -14.88 -9.75
C GLY A 21 0.82 -14.30 -8.88
N LYS A 22 -0.38 -14.86 -9.04
CA LYS A 22 -1.61 -14.44 -8.34
C LYS A 22 -1.66 -14.77 -6.85
N LYS A 23 -0.56 -15.26 -6.26
CA LYS A 23 -0.50 -15.56 -4.81
C LYS A 23 -0.23 -14.33 -3.95
N ILE A 24 -0.04 -13.18 -4.58
CA ILE A 24 0.23 -11.90 -3.93
C ILE A 24 -1.08 -11.13 -3.82
N THR A 25 -1.28 -10.49 -2.67
CA THR A 25 -2.28 -9.45 -2.51
C THR A 25 -1.58 -8.12 -2.28
N SER A 26 -1.75 -7.23 -3.24
CA SER A 26 -1.15 -5.90 -3.27
C SER A 26 -2.05 -4.88 -2.56
N LEU A 27 -1.44 -4.04 -1.74
CA LEU A 27 -2.16 -3.04 -0.95
C LEU A 27 -1.44 -1.70 -1.04
N PHE A 28 -2.13 -0.68 -1.56
CA PHE A 28 -1.60 0.67 -1.66
C PHE A 28 -2.11 1.54 -0.51
N ILE A 29 -1.18 2.13 0.24
CA ILE A 29 -1.49 3.11 1.30
C ILE A 29 -1.32 4.52 0.73
N THR A 30 -2.44 5.17 0.40
CA THR A 30 -2.42 6.56 -0.08
C THR A 30 -2.44 7.55 1.09
N PRO A 31 -1.74 8.68 1.01
CA PRO A 31 -2.00 9.80 1.91
C PRO A 31 -3.41 10.37 1.67
N PRO A 32 -4.00 11.07 2.66
CA PRO A 32 -5.30 11.74 2.49
C PRO A 32 -5.21 12.95 1.55
N SER A 33 -4.04 13.58 1.45
CA SER A 33 -3.75 14.63 0.47
C SER A 33 -2.25 14.83 0.29
N ILE A 34 -1.84 15.44 -0.83
CA ILE A 34 -0.45 15.90 -1.03
C ILE A 34 -0.02 16.88 0.06
N LYS A 35 -0.92 17.78 0.50
CA LYS A 35 -0.61 18.76 1.56
C LYS A 35 -0.21 18.06 2.85
N GLU A 36 -0.99 17.04 3.25
CA GLU A 36 -0.71 16.26 4.44
C GLU A 36 0.57 15.42 4.30
N LEU A 37 0.81 14.84 3.12
CA LEU A 37 2.06 14.13 2.84
C LEU A 37 3.29 15.04 3.00
N LYS A 38 3.25 16.25 2.41
CA LYS A 38 4.33 17.25 2.54
C LYS A 38 4.55 17.66 3.99
N ARG A 39 3.46 17.92 4.74
CA ARG A 39 3.51 18.24 6.17
C ARG A 39 4.20 17.14 6.98
N ARG A 40 3.82 15.87 6.77
CA ARG A 40 4.42 14.71 7.45
C ARG A 40 5.90 14.51 7.11
N ARG A 41 6.30 14.75 5.85
CA ARG A 41 7.71 14.69 5.42
C ARG A 41 8.56 15.76 6.06
N HIS A 42 8.06 17.00 6.12
CA HIS A 42 8.75 18.10 6.80
C HIS A 42 8.96 17.81 8.30
N GLN A 43 7.96 17.24 8.99
CA GLN A 43 8.10 16.89 10.42
C GLN A 43 9.14 15.81 10.70
N ARG A 44 9.49 15.02 9.68
CA ARG A 44 10.43 13.89 9.78
C ARG A 44 11.79 14.23 9.21
N ASP A 45 12.06 15.51 8.89
CA ASP A 45 13.32 15.90 8.29
C ASP A 45 13.63 15.06 7.03
N ASN A 46 12.58 14.79 6.24
CA ASN A 46 12.69 14.09 4.97
C ASN A 46 12.42 15.09 3.85
N TRP A 47 13.47 15.78 3.43
CA TRP A 47 13.42 16.86 2.43
C TRP A 47 13.37 16.37 0.99
N LYS A 48 13.19 15.07 0.73
CA LYS A 48 13.10 14.58 -0.65
C LYS A 48 11.87 15.19 -1.32
N ALA A 49 12.12 16.02 -2.33
CA ALA A 49 11.08 16.67 -3.12
C ALA A 49 10.14 15.61 -3.71
N LEU A 50 8.83 15.85 -3.63
CA LEU A 50 7.85 15.05 -4.35
C LEU A 50 7.93 15.42 -5.82
N THR A 51 8.25 14.47 -6.68
CA THR A 51 8.28 14.69 -8.14
C THR A 51 7.00 14.16 -8.77
N GLN A 52 6.72 14.55 -10.02
CA GLN A 52 5.60 13.98 -10.79
C GLN A 52 5.79 12.48 -11.05
N GLU A 53 7.00 11.96 -10.88
CA GLU A 53 7.29 10.53 -10.98
C GLU A 53 6.88 9.76 -9.72
N ASP A 54 6.70 10.42 -8.58
CA ASP A 54 6.17 9.78 -7.39
C ASP A 54 4.70 9.42 -7.63
N ASP A 55 4.39 8.13 -7.65
CA ASP A 55 3.01 7.65 -7.71
C ASP A 55 2.30 7.82 -6.36
N ILE A 56 2.10 9.07 -5.96
CA ILE A 56 1.60 9.45 -4.63
C ILE A 56 0.24 8.80 -4.36
N TYR A 57 -0.58 8.68 -5.40
CA TYR A 57 -1.95 8.18 -5.29
C TYR A 57 -2.11 6.76 -5.83
N GLY A 58 -1.04 6.08 -6.22
CA GLY A 58 -1.14 4.70 -6.70
C GLY A 58 -1.92 4.57 -8.00
N MET A 59 -1.81 5.55 -8.92
CA MET A 59 -2.52 5.55 -10.20
C MET A 59 -1.73 4.90 -11.33
N LYS A 60 -0.44 4.61 -11.15
CA LYS A 60 0.37 3.96 -12.21
C LYS A 60 0.01 2.49 -12.40
N ARG A 61 -0.81 1.91 -11.52
CA ARG A 61 -1.18 0.49 -11.51
C ARG A 61 -2.49 0.25 -10.76
N ALA A 62 -3.18 -0.83 -11.12
CA ALA A 62 -4.26 -1.39 -10.34
C ALA A 62 -3.71 -2.25 -9.19
N TYR A 63 -3.97 -1.83 -7.95
CA TYR A 63 -3.71 -2.62 -6.74
C TYR A 63 -4.98 -3.35 -6.33
N ASP A 64 -4.87 -4.50 -5.67
CA ASP A 64 -6.04 -5.25 -5.20
C ASP A 64 -6.85 -4.44 -4.18
N PHE A 65 -6.14 -3.72 -3.31
CA PHE A 65 -6.73 -2.82 -2.33
C PHE A 65 -6.01 -1.47 -2.28
N LYS A 66 -6.80 -0.42 -2.05
CA LYS A 66 -6.30 0.92 -1.77
C LYS A 66 -6.92 1.44 -0.48
N ILE A 67 -6.07 1.91 0.44
CA ILE A 67 -6.46 2.44 1.74
C ILE A 67 -5.93 3.86 1.89
N THR A 68 -6.80 4.80 2.23
CA THR A 68 -6.41 6.17 2.58
C THR A 68 -6.01 6.25 4.05
N ASN A 69 -4.75 6.59 4.31
CA ASN A 69 -4.22 6.72 5.67
C ASN A 69 -4.43 8.13 6.25
N ASP A 70 -5.70 8.45 6.46
CA ASP A 70 -6.11 9.66 7.18
C ASP A 70 -6.04 9.46 8.70
N HIS A 71 -6.62 8.36 9.17
CA HIS A 71 -6.59 7.92 10.56
C HIS A 71 -5.94 6.55 10.70
N LEU A 72 -4.88 6.46 11.50
CA LEU A 72 -4.10 5.22 11.68
C LEU A 72 -4.97 4.05 12.14
N GLY A 73 -5.84 4.27 13.13
CA GLY A 73 -6.71 3.21 13.66
C GLY A 73 -7.66 2.63 12.60
N ILE A 74 -8.24 3.49 11.76
CA ILE A 74 -9.16 3.08 10.70
C ILE A 74 -8.40 2.31 9.60
N ALA A 75 -7.24 2.82 9.18
CA ALA A 75 -6.40 2.14 8.20
C ALA A 75 -5.97 0.74 8.67
N CYS A 76 -5.56 0.61 9.94
CA CYS A 76 -5.22 -0.68 10.54
C CYS A 76 -6.43 -1.63 10.56
N GLN A 77 -7.62 -1.14 10.93
CA GLN A 77 -8.84 -1.95 10.91
C GLN A 77 -9.18 -2.44 9.50
N GLN A 78 -9.00 -1.61 8.48
CA GLN A 78 -9.21 -2.00 7.08
C GLN A 78 -8.23 -3.10 6.64
N ILE A 79 -6.95 -2.99 6.98
CA ILE A 79 -5.95 -4.04 6.72
C ILE A 79 -6.36 -5.36 7.39
N CYS A 80 -6.78 -5.32 8.65
CA CYS A 80 -7.25 -6.51 9.37
C CYS A 80 -8.47 -7.16 8.68
N ARG A 81 -9.42 -6.36 8.19
CA ARG A 81 -10.60 -6.84 7.46
C ARG A 81 -10.22 -7.50 6.13
N ILE A 82 -9.33 -6.87 5.36
CA ILE A 82 -8.82 -7.44 4.10
C ILE A 82 -8.15 -8.78 4.37
N ARG A 83 -7.26 -8.84 5.37
CA ARG A 83 -6.60 -10.09 5.75
C ARG A 83 -7.60 -11.19 6.10
N LYS A 84 -8.63 -10.86 6.90
CA LYS A 84 -9.68 -11.81 7.28
C LYS A 84 -10.40 -12.36 6.04
N MET A 85 -10.81 -11.48 5.12
CA MET A 85 -11.46 -11.85 3.86
C MET A 85 -10.58 -12.77 3.00
N LEU A 86 -9.28 -12.51 2.90
CA LEU A 86 -8.34 -13.34 2.14
C LEU A 86 -8.10 -14.72 2.76
N MET A 87 -8.29 -14.85 4.07
CA MET A 87 -8.18 -16.14 4.77
C MET A 87 -9.47 -16.94 4.64
N GLU A 88 -10.63 -16.28 4.68
CA GLU A 88 -11.94 -16.94 4.55
C GLU A 88 -12.24 -17.36 3.11
N GLY A 89 -11.84 -16.57 2.11
CA GLY A 89 -12.03 -16.88 0.69
C GLY A 89 -11.07 -17.93 0.09
N LYS A 90 -10.20 -18.55 0.91
CA LYS A 90 -9.29 -19.65 0.48
C LYS A 90 -9.82 -21.04 0.81
N HIS A 91 -11.07 -21.15 1.25
CA HIS A 91 -11.70 -22.40 1.70
C HIS A 91 -12.66 -23.05 0.69
N ASP A 92 -12.76 -22.52 -0.54
CA ASP A 92 -13.51 -23.12 -1.65
C ASP A 92 -12.57 -23.84 -2.65
#